data_AF-A0A7X6YFW5-F1
#
_entry.id   AF-A0A7X6YFW5-F1
#
_cell.length_a   1.000
_cell.length_b   1.000
_cell.length_c   1.000
_cell.angle_alpha   90.00
_cell.angle_beta   90.00
_cell.angle_gamma   90.00
#
_symmetry.space_group_name_H-M   'P 1'
#
loop_
_entity.id
_entity.type
_entity.pdbx_description
1 polymer ?
#
loop_
_entity_poly.entity_id
_entity_poly.type
_entity_poly.pdbx_seq_one_letter_code
_entity_poly.pdbx_strand_id
1 'polypeptide(L)'
;VGVVDGTTTYGDVIHWGPTNDFAVPPTVAADPNRHIITEDVTSPTDFIGEFFETTSSPVGHGFHQDGTGSTAACYSFEPSANVPIRVIVLDNTCKEDTPGQSPTFYGAGWVDDARYAWLTNELQRGQSDEMLMILAAHIPVCPQESLTVTNKTAGKQFYDAAAETNLVATLHRYPNLLMLIAGHRHVNVVTPFPSPDPARPECGFWEVETPSLRDFPIQFRSWEIFLNSDTNISIVTTDVDPATTPDSPAGKAVGLGLGALRVYNSLELTNTTSHAYNAELVKQLTPAMQAKLAGCGETQWRRVSVDSGAGGLEVSFLGRLQSADSLSAPSWAEIPEATNSPYRIEVPRTQQFFRAAGE
;
A
#
# COMPACT_ATOMS: atom_id res chain seq x y z
N VAL A 1 -2.05 -33.26 3.08
CA VAL A 1 -1.32 -32.56 4.17
C VAL A 1 -0.06 -31.94 3.62
N GLY A 2 0.52 -30.97 4.33
CA GLY A 2 1.81 -30.35 4.06
C GLY A 2 2.16 -29.46 5.25
N VAL A 3 3.39 -29.54 5.74
CA VAL A 3 3.87 -28.77 6.90
C VAL A 3 5.05 -27.93 6.45
N VAL A 4 5.08 -26.67 6.86
CA VAL A 4 6.23 -25.77 6.64
C VAL A 4 7.19 -25.95 7.81
N ASP A 5 8.41 -26.37 7.55
CA ASP A 5 9.45 -26.52 8.57
C ASP A 5 10.07 -25.16 8.92
N GLY A 6 9.53 -24.53 9.96
CA GLY A 6 10.02 -23.25 10.48
C GLY A 6 11.44 -23.28 11.05
N THR A 7 12.10 -24.44 11.16
CA THR A 7 13.51 -24.53 11.59
C THR A 7 14.50 -24.28 10.44
N THR A 8 14.03 -24.33 9.20
CA THR A 8 14.83 -24.06 8.01
C THR A 8 14.70 -22.60 7.60
N THR A 9 15.78 -22.03 7.04
CA THR A 9 15.83 -20.63 6.62
C THR A 9 14.69 -20.22 5.67
N TYR A 10 14.20 -21.17 4.87
CA TYR A 10 13.23 -20.92 3.81
C TYR A 10 11.89 -21.63 4.01
N GLY A 11 11.67 -22.27 5.16
CA GLY A 11 10.42 -22.97 5.43
C GLY A 11 10.19 -24.14 4.48
N ASP A 12 11.11 -25.11 4.47
CA ASP A 12 11.00 -26.30 3.63
C ASP A 12 9.65 -26.98 3.83
N VAL A 13 8.97 -27.29 2.72
CA VAL A 13 7.71 -28.02 2.78
C VAL A 13 8.02 -29.49 3.04
N ILE A 14 7.79 -29.92 4.27
CA ILE A 14 7.95 -31.30 4.71
C ILE A 14 6.59 -32.00 4.82
N HIS A 15 6.61 -33.33 4.73
CA HIS A 15 5.43 -34.17 4.91
C HIS A 15 4.23 -33.72 4.07
N TRP A 16 4.45 -33.50 2.76
CA TRP A 16 3.40 -33.13 1.82
C TRP A 16 2.91 -34.33 1.01
N GLY A 17 1.61 -34.35 0.71
CA GLY A 17 0.95 -35.41 -0.05
C GLY A 17 -0.45 -35.74 0.46
N PRO A 18 -1.17 -36.66 -0.22
CA PRO A 18 -2.44 -37.18 0.27
C PRO A 18 -2.30 -37.73 1.71
N THR A 19 -3.23 -37.37 2.59
CA THR A 19 -3.16 -37.78 4.00
C THR A 19 -3.08 -39.30 4.17
N ASN A 20 -3.75 -40.04 3.28
CA ASN A 20 -3.81 -41.50 3.29
C ASN A 20 -2.49 -42.17 2.90
N ASP A 21 -1.53 -41.43 2.34
CA ASP A 21 -0.22 -41.97 1.93
C ASP A 21 0.77 -42.00 3.11
N PHE A 22 0.40 -41.41 4.25
CA PHE A 22 1.21 -41.42 5.46
C PHE A 22 0.78 -42.56 6.39
N ALA A 23 1.72 -43.47 6.73
CA ALA A 23 1.48 -44.50 7.74
C ALA A 23 1.12 -43.91 9.12
N VAL A 24 1.70 -42.74 9.44
CA VAL A 24 1.31 -41.87 10.55
C VAL A 24 1.25 -40.44 10.00
N PRO A 25 0.05 -39.81 9.93
CA PRO A 25 -0.06 -38.44 9.46
C PRO A 25 0.76 -37.46 10.30
N PRO A 26 1.42 -36.46 9.70
CA PRO A 26 2.12 -35.42 10.44
C PRO A 26 1.13 -34.64 11.31
N THR A 27 1.50 -34.38 12.57
CA THR A 27 0.71 -33.58 13.51
C THR A 27 1.43 -32.29 13.85
N VAL A 28 0.72 -31.16 13.84
CA VAL A 28 1.22 -29.92 14.44
C VAL A 28 1.04 -30.04 15.94
N ALA A 29 2.09 -29.76 16.72
CA ALA A 29 2.01 -29.80 18.18
C ALA A 29 0.87 -28.87 18.66
N ALA A 30 -0.04 -29.42 19.44
CA ALA A 30 -1.10 -28.63 20.06
C ALA A 30 -0.47 -27.61 21.00
N ASP A 31 -0.83 -26.35 20.81
CA ASP A 31 -0.45 -25.26 21.70
C ASP A 31 -1.73 -24.77 22.39
N PRO A 32 -1.90 -24.99 23.71
CA PRO A 32 -3.10 -24.55 24.42
C PRO A 32 -3.28 -23.03 24.44
N ASN A 33 -2.22 -22.26 24.11
CA ASN A 33 -2.31 -20.81 23.98
C ASN A 33 -2.72 -20.37 22.57
N ARG A 34 -2.77 -21.27 21.58
CA ARG A 34 -3.21 -20.94 20.22
C ARG A 34 -4.72 -20.75 20.21
N HIS A 35 -5.14 -19.52 19.98
CA HIS A 35 -6.54 -19.13 19.85
C HIS A 35 -6.69 -18.12 18.71
N ILE A 36 -7.92 -17.97 18.21
CA ILE A 36 -8.26 -16.95 17.21
C ILE A 36 -8.61 -15.68 17.97
N ILE A 37 -7.93 -14.58 17.65
CA ILE A 37 -8.11 -13.26 18.29
C ILE A 37 -9.23 -12.42 17.66
N THR A 38 -10.02 -13.02 16.77
CA THR A 38 -10.95 -12.29 15.89
C THR A 38 -12.39 -12.83 15.85
N GLU A 39 -12.83 -13.60 16.85
CA GLU A 39 -14.11 -14.34 16.78
C GLU A 39 -15.36 -13.59 17.27
N ASP A 40 -15.24 -12.39 17.85
CA ASP A 40 -16.41 -11.64 18.32
C ASP A 40 -16.24 -10.12 18.16
N VAL A 41 -17.17 -9.35 18.73
CA VAL A 41 -17.17 -7.87 18.65
C VAL A 41 -15.97 -7.19 19.32
N THR A 42 -15.21 -7.88 20.18
CA THR A 42 -13.97 -7.33 20.76
C THR A 42 -12.76 -7.56 19.86
N SER A 43 -12.91 -8.32 18.77
CA SER A 43 -11.89 -8.64 17.77
C SER A 43 -10.93 -7.49 17.42
N PRO A 44 -11.39 -6.27 17.07
CA PRO A 44 -10.46 -5.18 16.79
C PRO A 44 -9.68 -4.73 18.03
N THR A 45 -10.32 -4.73 19.20
CA THR A 45 -9.65 -4.33 20.45
C THR A 45 -8.61 -5.37 20.86
N ASP A 46 -8.95 -6.65 20.79
CA ASP A 46 -8.05 -7.75 21.15
C ASP A 46 -6.88 -7.84 20.15
N PHE A 47 -7.17 -7.77 18.85
CA PHE A 47 -6.15 -7.74 17.80
C PHE A 47 -5.15 -6.59 17.99
N ILE A 48 -5.64 -5.39 18.30
CA ILE A 48 -4.77 -4.24 18.58
C ILE A 48 -4.01 -4.43 19.90
N GLY A 49 -4.64 -5.01 20.92
CA GLY A 49 -4.02 -5.34 22.20
C GLY A 49 -2.76 -6.21 22.05
N GLU A 50 -2.77 -7.19 21.14
CA GLU A 50 -1.61 -8.05 20.88
C GLU A 50 -0.37 -7.28 20.39
N PHE A 51 -0.55 -6.14 19.70
CA PHE A 51 0.58 -5.29 19.29
C PHE A 51 1.27 -4.59 20.48
N PHE A 52 0.59 -4.48 21.63
CA PHE A 52 1.16 -3.93 22.86
C PHE A 52 1.84 -5.01 23.72
N GLU A 53 1.43 -6.28 23.57
CA GLU A 53 2.09 -7.45 24.18
C GLU A 53 3.25 -7.98 23.29
N THR A 54 4.00 -7.05 22.68
CA THR A 54 5.06 -7.38 21.73
C THR A 54 6.45 -7.33 22.38
N THR A 55 7.36 -8.19 21.91
CA THR A 55 8.79 -8.11 22.26
C THR A 55 9.60 -7.29 21.25
N SER A 56 8.98 -6.83 20.16
CA SER A 56 9.62 -5.99 19.14
C SER A 56 9.34 -4.51 19.38
N SER A 57 9.84 -3.64 18.51
CA SER A 57 9.70 -2.19 18.66
C SER A 57 9.27 -1.55 17.33
N PRO A 58 8.50 -0.44 17.38
CA PRO A 58 7.96 0.19 18.59
C PRO A 58 6.80 -0.62 19.21
N VAL A 59 6.63 -0.53 20.52
CA VAL A 59 5.47 -1.13 21.22
C VAL A 59 4.18 -0.53 20.65
N GLY A 60 3.19 -1.38 20.36
CA GLY A 60 1.96 -0.98 19.70
C GLY A 60 2.07 -0.87 18.17
N HIS A 61 3.29 -0.94 17.59
CA HIS A 61 3.52 -0.93 16.14
C HIS A 61 2.83 0.21 15.38
N GLY A 62 2.66 1.36 16.04
CA GLY A 62 2.00 2.54 15.48
C GLY A 62 0.50 2.67 15.82
N PHE A 63 -0.11 1.67 16.43
CA PHE A 63 -1.48 1.77 16.95
C PHE A 63 -1.52 2.56 18.27
N HIS A 64 -2.68 3.12 18.58
CA HIS A 64 -2.94 3.78 19.85
C HIS A 64 -3.72 2.86 20.79
N GLN A 65 -3.39 2.91 22.09
CA GLN A 65 -4.00 2.04 23.10
C GLN A 65 -5.39 2.51 23.55
N ASP A 66 -5.81 3.72 23.16
CA ASP A 66 -7.09 4.33 23.54
C ASP A 66 -8.26 3.93 22.64
N GLY A 67 -8.00 3.27 21.51
CA GLY A 67 -9.01 2.71 20.64
C GLY A 67 -9.78 1.55 21.31
N THR A 68 -11.10 1.54 21.17
CA THR A 68 -11.97 0.45 21.68
C THR A 68 -13.08 0.13 20.68
N GLY A 69 -13.65 -1.07 20.78
CA GLY A 69 -14.76 -1.50 19.94
C GLY A 69 -14.42 -1.48 18.45
N SER A 70 -15.38 -1.08 17.61
CA SER A 70 -15.21 -1.12 16.14
C SER A 70 -14.14 -0.17 15.61
N THR A 71 -13.81 0.90 16.35
CA THR A 71 -12.82 1.92 15.98
C THR A 71 -11.42 1.63 16.51
N ALA A 72 -11.18 0.52 17.21
CA ALA A 72 -9.89 0.25 17.85
C ALA A 72 -8.71 0.25 16.86
N ALA A 73 -8.94 -0.22 15.63
CA ALA A 73 -7.95 -0.23 14.55
C ALA A 73 -7.97 1.03 13.65
N CYS A 74 -8.77 2.04 14.00
CA CYS A 74 -8.79 3.33 13.32
C CYS A 74 -7.86 4.31 14.03
N TYR A 75 -6.99 5.00 13.29
CA TYR A 75 -6.06 5.96 13.86
C TYR A 75 -5.63 7.02 12.84
N SER A 76 -5.01 8.10 13.31
CA SER A 76 -4.44 9.12 12.45
C SER A 76 -3.08 9.57 12.97
N PHE A 77 -2.19 9.97 12.06
CA PHE A 77 -0.87 10.49 12.43
C PHE A 77 -0.38 11.53 11.43
N GLU A 78 0.60 12.32 11.85
CA GLU A 78 1.22 13.38 11.07
C GLU A 78 2.68 12.99 10.85
N PRO A 79 3.07 12.57 9.62
CA PRO A 79 4.40 11.99 9.38
C PRO A 79 5.54 13.00 9.54
N SER A 80 5.25 14.30 9.47
CA SER A 80 6.23 15.37 9.66
C SER A 80 5.55 16.60 10.28
N ALA A 81 6.13 17.14 11.35
CA ALA A 81 5.64 18.37 11.97
C ALA A 81 5.80 19.62 11.09
N ASN A 82 6.64 19.56 10.06
CA ASN A 82 6.96 20.70 9.18
C ASN A 82 6.16 20.71 7.88
N VAL A 83 5.40 19.65 7.60
CA VAL A 83 4.59 19.52 6.39
C VAL A 83 3.16 19.24 6.84
N PRO A 84 2.16 20.08 6.50
CA PRO A 84 0.80 19.92 6.99
C PRO A 84 0.09 18.78 6.26
N ILE A 85 0.48 17.54 6.56
CA ILE A 85 -0.11 16.31 6.04
C ILE A 85 -0.57 15.46 7.22
N ARG A 86 -1.79 14.94 7.13
CA ARG A 86 -2.34 13.93 8.03
C ARG A 86 -2.67 12.66 7.26
N VAL A 87 -2.23 11.53 7.78
CA VAL A 87 -2.65 10.21 7.33
C VAL A 87 -3.77 9.74 8.25
N ILE A 88 -4.91 9.38 7.67
CA ILE A 88 -6.08 8.84 8.36
C ILE A 88 -6.19 7.38 7.96
N VAL A 89 -6.09 6.47 8.91
CA VAL A 89 -6.16 5.01 8.68
C VAL A 89 -7.51 4.51 9.17
N LEU A 90 -8.34 4.07 8.22
CA LEU A 90 -9.68 3.55 8.45
C LEU A 90 -9.68 2.04 8.31
N ASP A 91 -10.09 1.34 9.35
CA ASP A 91 -10.48 -0.06 9.23
C ASP A 91 -11.86 -0.16 8.59
N ASN A 92 -11.91 -0.46 7.28
CA ASN A 92 -13.15 -0.66 6.54
C ASN A 92 -13.46 -2.14 6.27
N THR A 93 -12.91 -3.06 7.06
CA THR A 93 -13.17 -4.50 6.90
C THR A 93 -14.54 -4.91 7.48
N CYS A 94 -15.14 -5.96 6.92
CA CYS A 94 -16.35 -6.58 7.45
C CYS A 94 -16.04 -7.40 8.71
N LYS A 95 -16.75 -7.09 9.78
CA LYS A 95 -16.61 -7.72 11.10
C LYS A 95 -17.91 -7.59 11.87
N GLU A 96 -18.03 -8.37 12.94
CA GLU A 96 -19.15 -8.25 13.87
C GLU A 96 -19.04 -6.95 14.65
N ASP A 97 -20.07 -6.11 14.57
CA ASP A 97 -20.20 -4.87 15.32
C ASP A 97 -21.30 -4.94 16.39
N THR A 98 -22.11 -6.01 16.40
CA THR A 98 -23.08 -6.31 17.45
C THR A 98 -23.01 -7.77 17.92
N PRO A 99 -23.17 -8.06 19.23
CA PRO A 99 -23.08 -9.42 19.75
C PRO A 99 -24.11 -10.36 19.08
N GLY A 100 -23.62 -11.49 18.56
CA GLY A 100 -24.46 -12.49 17.89
C GLY A 100 -24.80 -12.17 16.43
N GLN A 101 -24.25 -11.09 15.87
CA GLN A 101 -24.14 -10.93 14.42
C GLN A 101 -23.10 -11.91 13.88
N SER A 102 -23.15 -12.21 12.59
CA SER A 102 -22.03 -12.86 11.90
C SER A 102 -21.60 -11.97 10.75
N PRO A 103 -20.30 -11.94 10.40
CA PRO A 103 -19.84 -11.17 9.26
C PRO A 103 -20.50 -11.73 7.99
N THR A 104 -21.35 -10.90 7.39
CA THR A 104 -22.22 -11.31 6.28
C THR A 104 -21.42 -11.60 5.00
N PHE A 105 -20.24 -11.00 4.86
CA PHE A 105 -19.38 -11.16 3.69
C PHE A 105 -17.92 -10.82 4.05
N TYR A 106 -17.12 -11.82 4.42
CA TYR A 106 -15.73 -11.69 4.92
C TYR A 106 -14.76 -10.93 4.00
N GLY A 107 -15.08 -10.75 2.71
CA GLY A 107 -14.23 -10.03 1.75
C GLY A 107 -14.69 -8.62 1.40
N ALA A 108 -15.81 -8.11 1.93
CA ALA A 108 -16.36 -6.83 1.50
C ALA A 108 -15.99 -5.71 2.45
N GLY A 109 -15.97 -4.50 1.91
CA GLY A 109 -15.94 -3.28 2.69
C GLY A 109 -17.19 -3.15 3.55
N TRP A 110 -17.00 -2.70 4.79
CA TRP A 110 -18.05 -2.38 5.74
C TRP A 110 -17.57 -1.28 6.66
N VAL A 111 -18.39 -0.24 6.84
CA VAL A 111 -18.14 0.85 7.77
C VAL A 111 -19.42 1.05 8.57
N ASP A 112 -19.39 0.69 9.85
CA ASP A 112 -20.48 0.95 10.78
C ASP A 112 -20.57 2.43 11.17
N ASP A 113 -21.66 2.80 11.85
CA ASP A 113 -21.94 4.19 12.24
C ASP A 113 -20.82 4.80 13.08
N ALA A 114 -20.20 4.02 13.97
CA ALA A 114 -19.13 4.50 14.84
C ALA A 114 -17.86 4.82 14.03
N ARG A 115 -17.46 3.93 13.11
CA ARG A 115 -16.33 4.16 12.19
C ARG A 115 -16.61 5.28 11.20
N TYR A 116 -17.84 5.41 10.70
CA TYR A 116 -18.22 6.50 9.81
C TYR A 116 -18.19 7.87 10.53
N ALA A 117 -18.72 7.93 11.76
CA ALA A 117 -18.64 9.13 12.60
C ALA A 117 -17.18 9.47 12.93
N TRP A 118 -16.35 8.49 13.28
CA TRP A 118 -14.92 8.68 13.51
C TRP A 118 -14.22 9.25 12.29
N LEU A 119 -14.42 8.66 11.10
CA LEU A 119 -13.82 9.11 9.85
C LEU A 119 -14.20 10.55 9.53
N THR A 120 -15.50 10.87 9.62
CA THR A 120 -15.98 12.21 9.31
C THR A 120 -15.47 13.27 10.29
N ASN A 121 -15.29 12.92 11.56
CA ASN A 121 -14.63 13.78 12.54
C ASN A 121 -13.15 14.01 12.20
N GLU A 122 -12.39 12.98 11.83
CA GLU A 122 -10.98 13.13 11.43
C GLU A 122 -10.81 13.94 10.15
N LEU A 123 -11.67 13.72 9.15
CA LEU A 123 -11.68 14.52 7.91
C LEU A 123 -12.02 15.99 8.20
N GLN A 124 -13.02 16.25 9.04
CA GLN A 124 -13.38 17.60 9.45
C GLN A 124 -12.26 18.27 10.24
N ARG A 125 -11.62 17.53 11.14
CA ARG A 125 -10.47 18.01 11.91
C ARG A 125 -9.32 18.36 10.97
N GLY A 126 -8.97 17.48 10.02
CA GLY A 126 -7.93 17.77 9.02
C GLY A 126 -8.24 19.00 8.17
N GLN A 127 -9.51 19.18 7.79
CA GLN A 127 -9.96 20.40 7.09
C GLN A 127 -9.83 21.66 7.95
N SER A 128 -10.23 21.60 9.23
CA SER A 128 -10.18 22.72 10.18
C SER A 128 -8.75 23.10 10.57
N ASP A 129 -7.86 22.11 10.67
CA ASP A 129 -6.44 22.29 10.97
C ASP A 129 -5.62 22.71 9.74
N GLU A 130 -6.26 22.85 8.57
CA GLU A 130 -5.63 23.15 7.28
C GLU A 130 -4.56 22.14 6.87
N MET A 131 -4.85 20.85 7.09
CA MET A 131 -3.98 19.74 6.73
C MET A 131 -4.40 19.16 5.38
N LEU A 132 -3.41 18.83 4.53
CA LEU A 132 -3.59 17.86 3.45
C LEU A 132 -3.88 16.49 4.06
N MET A 133 -4.75 15.70 3.43
CA MET A 133 -5.17 14.41 3.96
C MET A 133 -4.88 13.27 3.00
N ILE A 134 -4.38 12.16 3.54
CA ILE A 134 -4.30 10.86 2.87
C ILE A 134 -5.17 9.90 3.67
N LEU A 135 -6.13 9.26 3.02
CA LEU A 135 -6.93 8.20 3.62
C LEU A 135 -6.32 6.84 3.27
N ALA A 136 -6.01 6.01 4.25
CA ALA A 136 -5.61 4.63 4.05
C ALA A 136 -6.74 3.71 4.50
N ALA A 137 -7.10 2.75 3.65
CA ALA A 137 -8.10 1.74 3.96
C ALA A 137 -7.72 0.42 3.28
N HIS A 138 -8.21 -0.73 3.76
CA HIS A 138 -7.88 -2.00 3.12
C HIS A 138 -8.66 -2.18 1.82
N ILE A 139 -9.98 -1.98 1.86
CA ILE A 139 -10.89 -2.21 0.74
C ILE A 139 -11.03 -0.92 -0.09
N PRO A 140 -10.85 -0.95 -1.42
CA PRO A 140 -11.08 0.20 -2.30
C PRO A 140 -12.55 0.64 -2.34
N VAL A 141 -12.85 1.87 -2.74
CA VAL A 141 -14.22 2.42 -2.72
C VAL A 141 -14.65 2.85 -4.11
N CYS A 142 -15.52 2.08 -4.75
CA CYS A 142 -15.93 2.29 -6.15
C CYS A 142 -14.75 2.42 -7.14
N PRO A 143 -13.70 1.58 -7.07
CA PRO A 143 -12.55 1.70 -7.94
C PRO A 143 -12.90 1.39 -9.40
N GLN A 144 -12.09 1.88 -10.33
CA GLN A 144 -12.17 1.47 -11.72
C GLN A 144 -11.87 -0.04 -11.89
N GLU A 145 -12.42 -0.63 -12.95
CA GLU A 145 -12.42 -2.08 -13.18
C GLU A 145 -11.01 -2.65 -13.30
N SER A 146 -10.14 -2.02 -14.07
CA SER A 146 -8.76 -2.47 -14.23
C SER A 146 -7.84 -1.33 -14.67
N LEU A 147 -6.57 -1.66 -14.85
CA LEU A 147 -5.57 -0.72 -15.37
C LEU A 147 -5.91 -0.23 -16.79
N THR A 148 -6.62 -1.05 -17.58
CA THR A 148 -6.92 -0.78 -18.99
C THR A 148 -8.39 -0.44 -19.24
N VAL A 149 -9.28 -0.74 -18.28
CA VAL A 149 -10.70 -0.46 -18.37
C VAL A 149 -11.07 0.60 -17.35
N THR A 150 -10.94 1.86 -17.77
CA THR A 150 -11.08 3.05 -16.93
C THR A 150 -12.49 3.64 -16.90
N ASN A 151 -13.39 3.15 -17.75
CA ASN A 151 -14.76 3.67 -17.90
C ASN A 151 -15.83 2.84 -17.17
N LYS A 152 -15.41 1.89 -16.33
CA LYS A 152 -16.27 1.01 -15.54
C LYS A 152 -15.71 0.86 -14.14
N THR A 153 -16.57 0.59 -13.17
CA THR A 153 -16.14 0.21 -11.81
C THR A 153 -15.94 -1.30 -11.72
N ALA A 154 -15.09 -1.75 -10.79
CA ALA A 154 -14.79 -3.17 -10.56
C ALA A 154 -15.95 -4.00 -9.96
N GLY A 155 -17.18 -3.50 -10.05
CA GLY A 155 -18.31 -3.99 -9.29
C GLY A 155 -18.28 -3.52 -7.83
N LYS A 156 -19.22 -4.02 -7.03
CA LYS A 156 -19.40 -3.63 -5.63
C LYS A 156 -18.23 -4.12 -4.80
N GLN A 157 -17.56 -3.23 -4.07
CA GLN A 157 -16.52 -3.62 -3.11
C GLN A 157 -17.10 -3.75 -1.70
N PHE A 158 -18.22 -3.09 -1.44
CA PHE A 158 -18.89 -3.12 -0.14
C PHE A 158 -20.15 -3.99 -0.19
N TYR A 159 -20.55 -4.50 0.96
CA TYR A 159 -21.79 -5.26 1.10
C TYR A 159 -23.00 -4.39 0.72
N ASP A 160 -23.07 -3.18 1.28
CA ASP A 160 -24.05 -2.17 0.90
C ASP A 160 -23.44 -1.16 -0.09
N ALA A 161 -23.91 -1.22 -1.33
CA ALA A 161 -23.48 -0.29 -2.39
C ALA A 161 -23.92 1.16 -2.11
N ALA A 162 -25.00 1.38 -1.36
CA ALA A 162 -25.41 2.72 -0.95
C ALA A 162 -24.41 3.29 0.06
N ALA A 163 -23.95 2.49 1.03
CA ALA A 163 -22.89 2.89 1.94
C ALA A 163 -21.58 3.23 1.20
N GLU A 164 -21.19 2.41 0.21
CA GLU A 164 -20.01 2.66 -0.64
C GLU A 164 -20.08 4.01 -1.35
N THR A 165 -21.18 4.27 -2.06
CA THR A 165 -21.37 5.51 -2.80
C THR A 165 -21.53 6.73 -1.88
N ASN A 166 -22.15 6.57 -0.71
CA ASN A 166 -22.23 7.62 0.31
C ASN A 166 -20.86 7.97 0.90
N LEU A 167 -19.96 6.98 1.01
CA LEU A 167 -18.58 7.22 1.42
C LEU A 167 -17.84 8.06 0.37
N VAL A 168 -17.93 7.73 -0.92
CA VAL A 168 -17.37 8.57 -2.01
C VAL A 168 -17.92 10.00 -1.96
N ALA A 169 -19.25 10.14 -1.86
CA ALA A 169 -19.89 11.45 -1.74
C ALA A 169 -19.42 12.23 -0.51
N THR A 170 -19.09 11.54 0.58
CA THR A 170 -18.52 12.13 1.79
C THR A 170 -17.12 12.65 1.56
N LEU A 171 -16.26 11.88 0.91
CA LEU A 171 -14.87 12.25 0.63
C LEU A 171 -14.78 13.48 -0.27
N HIS A 172 -15.67 13.63 -1.26
CA HIS A 172 -15.77 14.83 -2.10
C HIS A 172 -16.06 16.12 -1.34
N ARG A 173 -16.53 16.07 -0.08
CA ARG A 173 -16.76 17.28 0.71
C ARG A 173 -15.46 17.93 1.21
N TYR A 174 -14.33 17.23 1.14
CA TYR A 174 -13.07 17.65 1.74
C TYR A 174 -12.03 18.02 0.67
N PRO A 175 -11.91 19.31 0.33
CA PRO A 175 -10.99 19.78 -0.73
C PRO A 175 -9.51 19.49 -0.46
N ASN A 176 -9.13 19.27 0.80
CA ASN A 176 -7.77 18.94 1.19
C ASN A 176 -7.42 17.44 1.08
N LEU A 177 -8.38 16.57 0.74
CA LEU A 177 -8.12 15.14 0.53
C LEU A 177 -7.33 14.93 -0.77
N LEU A 178 -6.09 14.47 -0.66
CA LEU A 178 -5.22 14.20 -1.79
C LEU A 178 -5.60 12.88 -2.47
N MET A 179 -5.59 11.81 -1.67
CA MET A 179 -5.79 10.45 -2.15
C MET A 179 -6.31 9.50 -1.07
N LEU A 180 -7.01 8.46 -1.52
CA LEU A 180 -7.27 7.22 -0.82
C LEU A 180 -6.22 6.19 -1.29
N ILE A 181 -5.53 5.52 -0.37
CA ILE A 181 -4.67 4.37 -0.69
C ILE A 181 -5.36 3.08 -0.23
N ALA A 182 -5.38 2.08 -1.10
CA ALA A 182 -6.10 0.83 -0.91
C ALA A 182 -5.30 -0.40 -1.34
N GLY A 183 -5.73 -1.57 -0.87
CA GLY A 183 -5.23 -2.86 -1.29
C GLY A 183 -6.38 -3.77 -1.70
N HIS A 184 -6.48 -4.94 -1.05
CA HIS A 184 -7.58 -5.90 -1.16
C HIS A 184 -7.71 -6.64 -2.51
N ARG A 185 -7.74 -5.92 -3.63
CA ARG A 185 -7.89 -6.48 -4.98
C ARG A 185 -6.61 -7.03 -5.59
N HIS A 186 -5.46 -6.72 -4.97
CA HIS A 186 -4.13 -7.15 -5.41
C HIS A 186 -3.74 -6.65 -6.80
N VAL A 187 -4.08 -5.40 -7.14
CA VAL A 187 -3.81 -4.79 -8.44
C VAL A 187 -3.16 -3.41 -8.30
N ASN A 188 -2.39 -3.02 -9.31
CA ASN A 188 -1.80 -1.68 -9.47
C ASN A 188 -2.79 -0.73 -10.15
N VAL A 189 -3.94 -0.40 -9.56
CA VAL A 189 -4.96 0.45 -10.21
C VAL A 189 -4.99 1.86 -9.60
N VAL A 190 -5.14 2.89 -10.43
CA VAL A 190 -5.39 4.27 -10.00
C VAL A 190 -6.73 4.71 -10.55
N THR A 191 -7.64 5.13 -9.68
CA THR A 191 -8.97 5.60 -10.02
C THR A 191 -9.07 7.12 -9.77
N PRO A 192 -9.38 7.94 -10.79
CA PRO A 192 -9.71 9.35 -10.59
C PRO A 192 -11.12 9.50 -10.02
N PHE A 193 -11.26 10.31 -8.97
CA PHE A 193 -12.54 10.81 -8.49
C PHE A 193 -12.63 12.31 -8.78
N PRO A 194 -13.07 12.71 -9.99
CA PRO A 194 -13.24 14.12 -10.32
C PRO A 194 -14.30 14.76 -9.42
N SER A 195 -14.16 16.05 -9.14
CA SER A 195 -15.17 16.78 -8.35
C SER A 195 -16.55 16.67 -9.02
N PRO A 196 -17.62 16.40 -8.26
CA PRO A 196 -18.99 16.45 -8.77
C PRO A 196 -19.43 17.88 -9.10
N ASP A 197 -18.74 18.91 -8.57
CA ASP A 197 -18.96 20.32 -8.88
C ASP A 197 -17.78 20.87 -9.70
N PRO A 198 -17.96 21.14 -11.00
CA PRO A 198 -16.90 21.69 -11.86
C PRO A 198 -16.37 23.06 -11.42
N ALA A 199 -17.13 23.82 -10.61
CA ALA A 199 -16.67 25.09 -10.04
C ALA A 199 -15.76 24.90 -8.82
N ARG A 200 -15.67 23.66 -8.30
CA ARG A 200 -14.86 23.26 -7.15
C ARG A 200 -13.94 22.09 -7.52
N PRO A 201 -13.02 22.26 -8.49
CA PRO A 201 -12.16 21.16 -8.96
C PRO A 201 -11.27 20.58 -7.85
N GLU A 202 -10.99 21.35 -6.80
CA GLU A 202 -10.26 20.90 -5.62
C GLU A 202 -11.01 19.83 -4.81
N CYS A 203 -12.31 19.60 -5.04
CA CYS A 203 -13.06 18.54 -4.36
C CYS A 203 -12.91 17.16 -5.02
N GLY A 204 -12.10 17.06 -6.08
CA GLY A 204 -11.65 15.77 -6.61
C GLY A 204 -10.48 15.20 -5.81
N PHE A 205 -10.33 13.88 -5.84
CA PHE A 205 -9.24 13.13 -5.20
C PHE A 205 -8.87 11.91 -6.05
N TRP A 206 -7.79 11.22 -5.66
CA TRP A 206 -7.33 9.99 -6.32
C TRP A 206 -7.54 8.79 -5.42
N GLU A 207 -7.89 7.63 -5.96
CA GLU A 207 -7.73 6.36 -5.27
C GLU A 207 -6.60 5.57 -5.90
N VAL A 208 -5.68 5.07 -5.08
CA VAL A 208 -4.47 4.36 -5.52
C VAL A 208 -4.42 3.00 -4.85
N GLU A 209 -4.73 1.97 -5.62
CA GLU A 209 -4.61 0.58 -5.21
C GLU A 209 -3.16 0.09 -5.36
N THR A 210 -2.72 -0.75 -4.43
CA THR A 210 -1.43 -1.43 -4.46
C THR A 210 -1.59 -2.95 -4.55
N PRO A 211 -0.69 -3.66 -5.28
CA PRO A 211 -0.75 -5.10 -5.42
C PRO A 211 -0.36 -5.77 -4.11
N SER A 212 -0.70 -7.05 -4.00
CA SER A 212 -0.25 -7.86 -2.88
C SER A 212 1.21 -8.25 -3.06
N LEU A 213 1.93 -8.38 -1.96
CA LEU A 213 3.28 -8.98 -1.94
C LEU A 213 3.25 -10.49 -2.18
N ARG A 214 2.06 -11.09 -2.18
CA ARG A 214 1.87 -12.52 -2.44
C ARG A 214 1.59 -12.81 -3.91
N ASP A 215 0.84 -11.93 -4.58
CA ASP A 215 0.29 -12.20 -5.90
C ASP A 215 1.01 -11.35 -6.96
N PHE A 216 1.18 -11.92 -8.16
CA PHE A 216 1.81 -11.21 -9.27
C PHE A 216 1.11 -9.85 -9.51
N PRO A 217 1.85 -8.73 -9.66
CA PRO A 217 3.29 -8.67 -9.96
C PRO A 217 4.26 -8.74 -8.77
N ILE A 218 3.78 -8.87 -7.53
CA ILE A 218 4.61 -8.87 -6.30
C ILE A 218 5.49 -7.62 -6.23
N GLN A 219 4.83 -6.47 -6.07
CA GLN A 219 5.47 -5.16 -6.04
C GLN A 219 5.03 -4.36 -4.81
N PHE A 220 5.83 -3.36 -4.44
CA PHE A 220 5.40 -2.26 -3.59
C PHE A 220 5.12 -1.04 -4.47
N ARG A 221 4.45 -0.04 -3.90
CA ARG A 221 4.29 1.28 -4.54
C ARG A 221 4.83 2.35 -3.63
N SER A 222 5.70 3.21 -4.16
CA SER A 222 6.15 4.42 -3.48
C SER A 222 5.33 5.63 -3.95
N TRP A 223 5.11 6.59 -3.04
CA TRP A 223 4.45 7.86 -3.35
C TRP A 223 5.38 9.02 -3.01
N GLU A 224 5.69 9.82 -4.02
CA GLU A 224 6.44 11.07 -3.86
C GLU A 224 5.48 12.25 -4.05
N ILE A 225 5.32 13.09 -3.02
CA ILE A 225 4.41 14.24 -3.04
C ILE A 225 5.21 15.52 -3.23
N PHE A 226 4.98 16.19 -4.36
CA PHE A 226 5.66 17.41 -4.74
C PHE A 226 4.73 18.61 -4.63
N LEU A 227 5.23 19.69 -4.03
CA LEU A 227 4.64 21.02 -4.15
C LEU A 227 5.22 21.69 -5.39
N ASN A 228 4.35 21.98 -6.35
CA ASN A 228 4.73 22.54 -7.65
C ASN A 228 4.91 24.07 -7.55
N SER A 229 5.56 24.66 -8.55
CA SER A 229 5.75 26.12 -8.64
C SER A 229 4.46 26.90 -8.83
N ASP A 230 3.40 26.25 -9.34
CA ASP A 230 2.04 26.77 -9.42
C ASP A 230 1.24 26.52 -8.12
N THR A 231 1.90 26.04 -7.07
CA THR A 231 1.37 25.72 -5.73
C THR A 231 0.34 24.58 -5.69
N ASN A 232 0.15 23.85 -6.79
CA ASN A 232 -0.60 22.59 -6.79
C ASN A 232 0.30 21.42 -6.37
N ILE A 233 -0.31 20.24 -6.22
CA ILE A 233 0.41 19.01 -5.83
C ILE A 233 0.53 18.07 -7.02
N SER A 234 1.73 17.50 -7.20
CA SER A 234 1.94 16.30 -8.00
C SER A 234 2.27 15.13 -7.08
N ILE A 235 1.59 14.00 -7.25
CA ILE A 235 1.86 12.74 -6.54
C ILE A 235 2.40 11.76 -7.58
N VAL A 236 3.69 11.45 -7.51
CA VAL A 236 4.31 10.46 -8.38
C VAL A 236 4.24 9.10 -7.72
N THR A 237 3.51 8.18 -8.35
CA THR A 237 3.37 6.80 -7.91
C THR A 237 4.32 5.93 -8.70
N THR A 238 5.19 5.19 -8.02
CA THR A 238 6.17 4.31 -8.67
C THR A 238 6.02 2.89 -8.15
N ASP A 239 5.83 1.94 -9.06
CA ASP A 239 5.85 0.52 -8.74
C ASP A 239 7.32 0.07 -8.57
N VAL A 240 7.58 -0.66 -7.50
CA VAL A 240 8.92 -1.07 -7.07
C VAL A 240 8.95 -2.59 -6.90
N ASP A 241 9.82 -3.23 -7.67
CA ASP A 241 10.08 -4.66 -7.55
C ASP A 241 10.94 -4.94 -6.29
N PRO A 242 10.57 -5.91 -5.45
CA PRO A 242 11.42 -6.33 -4.35
C PRO A 242 12.70 -6.98 -4.87
N ALA A 243 13.83 -6.62 -4.27
CA ALA A 243 15.06 -7.39 -4.46
C ALA A 243 14.94 -8.72 -3.70
N THR A 244 15.08 -9.83 -4.42
CA THR A 244 14.98 -11.17 -3.84
C THR A 244 16.26 -11.97 -4.07
N THR A 245 16.66 -12.78 -3.09
CA THR A 245 17.74 -13.76 -3.29
C THR A 245 17.29 -14.84 -4.29
N PRO A 246 18.09 -15.16 -5.33
CA PRO A 246 17.81 -16.28 -6.21
C PRO A 246 17.55 -17.58 -5.43
N ASP A 247 16.64 -18.42 -5.93
CA ASP A 247 16.21 -19.71 -5.35
C ASP A 247 15.53 -19.68 -3.96
N SER A 248 15.49 -18.52 -3.29
CA SER A 248 14.67 -18.32 -2.08
C SER A 248 13.17 -18.46 -2.40
N PRO A 249 12.29 -18.69 -1.40
CA PRO A 249 10.84 -18.69 -1.60
C PRO A 249 10.34 -17.41 -2.26
N ALA A 250 10.87 -16.24 -1.86
CA ALA A 250 10.53 -14.96 -2.46
C ALA A 250 10.98 -14.87 -3.92
N GLY A 251 12.22 -15.27 -4.24
CA GLY A 251 12.73 -15.27 -5.62
C GLY A 251 11.96 -16.22 -6.54
N LYS A 252 11.58 -17.39 -6.03
CA LYS A 252 10.71 -18.34 -6.73
C LYS A 252 9.30 -17.78 -6.92
N ALA A 253 8.72 -17.12 -5.91
CA ALA A 253 7.40 -16.51 -6.01
C ALA A 253 7.35 -15.43 -7.11
N VAL A 254 8.36 -14.54 -7.16
CA VAL A 254 8.49 -13.53 -8.22
C VAL A 254 8.64 -14.19 -9.60
N GLY A 255 9.60 -15.13 -9.75
CA GLY A 255 9.86 -15.79 -11.04
C GLY A 255 8.71 -16.66 -11.55
N LEU A 256 7.90 -17.23 -10.65
CA LEU A 256 6.77 -18.11 -11.00
C LEU A 256 5.41 -17.42 -10.95
N GLY A 257 5.32 -16.17 -10.48
CA GLY A 257 4.05 -15.50 -10.18
C GLY A 257 3.08 -15.44 -11.37
N LEU A 258 3.57 -15.03 -12.54
CA LEU A 258 2.76 -15.02 -13.77
C LEU A 258 2.35 -16.43 -14.21
N GLY A 259 3.26 -17.40 -14.06
CA GLY A 259 2.99 -18.81 -14.34
C GLY A 259 1.91 -19.38 -13.43
N ALA A 260 1.93 -19.03 -12.15
CA ALA A 260 0.93 -19.45 -11.17
C ALA A 260 -0.47 -18.93 -11.55
N LEU A 261 -0.60 -17.64 -11.88
CA LEU A 261 -1.89 -17.07 -12.32
C LEU A 261 -2.43 -17.77 -13.56
N ARG A 262 -1.56 -18.15 -14.50
CA ARG A 262 -1.94 -18.89 -15.71
C ARG A 262 -2.38 -20.33 -15.42
N VAL A 263 -1.68 -21.04 -14.53
CA VAL A 263 -2.03 -22.42 -14.13
C VAL A 263 -3.40 -22.47 -13.46
N TYR A 264 -3.75 -21.45 -12.66
CA TYR A 264 -5.06 -21.35 -12.01
C TYR A 264 -6.14 -20.67 -12.86
N ASN A 265 -5.90 -20.47 -14.17
CA ASN A 265 -6.82 -19.79 -15.10
C ASN A 265 -7.26 -18.39 -14.63
N SER A 266 -6.44 -17.72 -13.81
CA SER A 266 -6.70 -16.35 -13.36
C SER A 266 -6.27 -15.30 -14.41
N LEU A 267 -5.35 -15.68 -15.31
CA LEU A 267 -4.95 -14.88 -16.47
C LEU A 267 -4.84 -15.76 -17.71
N GLU A 268 -5.19 -15.19 -18.87
CA GLU A 268 -5.00 -15.85 -20.15
C GLU A 268 -3.52 -16.12 -20.44
N LEU A 269 -3.22 -17.24 -21.11
CA LEU A 269 -1.85 -17.59 -21.53
C LEU A 269 -1.24 -16.55 -22.47
N THR A 270 -2.10 -15.85 -23.22
CA THR A 270 -1.76 -14.77 -24.16
C THR A 270 -1.55 -13.42 -23.48
N ASN A 271 -1.88 -13.28 -22.19
CA ASN A 271 -1.68 -12.03 -21.47
C ASN A 271 -0.18 -11.78 -21.24
N THR A 272 0.35 -10.74 -21.87
CA THR A 272 1.75 -10.29 -21.77
C THR A 272 1.89 -8.94 -21.08
N THR A 273 0.84 -8.43 -20.44
CA THR A 273 0.87 -7.11 -19.79
C THR A 273 1.70 -7.17 -18.51
N SER A 274 2.36 -6.06 -18.15
CA SER A 274 3.13 -5.96 -16.90
C SER A 274 2.26 -6.03 -15.64
N HIS A 275 0.99 -5.63 -15.74
CA HIS A 275 0.10 -5.37 -14.59
C HIS A 275 0.67 -4.33 -13.61
N ALA A 276 1.51 -3.44 -14.12
CA ALA A 276 2.22 -2.40 -13.37
C ALA A 276 2.33 -1.12 -14.22
N TYR A 277 2.18 0.03 -13.60
CA TYR A 277 2.43 1.33 -14.22
C TYR A 277 2.71 2.42 -13.19
N ASN A 278 3.57 3.35 -13.58
CA ASN A 278 3.82 4.57 -12.84
C ASN A 278 2.86 5.66 -13.31
N ALA A 279 2.47 6.56 -12.42
CA ALA A 279 1.60 7.68 -12.75
C ALA A 279 2.03 8.95 -12.01
N GLU A 280 1.80 10.10 -12.64
CA GLU A 280 1.80 11.39 -11.97
C GLU A 280 0.35 11.83 -11.79
N LEU A 281 -0.07 12.01 -10.54
CA LEU A 281 -1.42 12.39 -10.16
C LEU A 281 -1.40 13.86 -9.75
N VAL A 282 -2.16 14.68 -10.46
CA VAL A 282 -2.23 16.11 -10.18
C VAL A 282 -3.42 16.41 -9.29
N LYS A 283 -3.19 17.21 -8.25
CA LYS A 283 -4.23 17.66 -7.32
C LYS A 283 -4.24 19.18 -7.26
N GLN A 284 -5.40 19.75 -7.58
CA GLN A 284 -5.66 21.17 -7.38
C GLN A 284 -6.00 21.46 -5.92
N LEU A 285 -5.48 22.56 -5.40
CA LEU A 285 -5.68 23.02 -4.03
C LEU A 285 -6.52 24.29 -3.97
N THR A 286 -7.17 24.53 -2.82
CA THR A 286 -7.80 25.83 -2.56
C THR A 286 -6.74 26.93 -2.46
N PRO A 287 -7.08 28.20 -2.76
CA PRO A 287 -6.17 29.32 -2.54
C PRO A 287 -5.66 29.42 -1.09
N ALA A 288 -6.50 29.06 -0.11
CA ALA A 288 -6.10 29.04 1.30
C ALA A 288 -5.01 27.97 1.57
N MET A 289 -5.20 26.76 1.04
CA MET A 289 -4.21 25.68 1.18
C MET A 289 -2.92 25.98 0.40
N GLN A 290 -3.01 26.59 -0.78
CA GLN A 290 -1.83 27.07 -1.53
C GLN A 290 -1.02 28.08 -0.71
N ALA A 291 -1.70 29.05 -0.08
CA ALA A 291 -1.05 30.02 0.79
C ALA A 291 -0.43 29.38 2.04
N LYS A 292 -1.09 28.38 2.63
CA LYS A 292 -0.58 27.61 3.77
C LYS A 292 0.69 26.83 3.44
N LEU A 293 0.78 26.29 2.23
CA LEU A 293 1.95 25.53 1.76
C LEU A 293 3.07 26.41 1.22
N ALA A 294 2.86 27.72 1.07
CA ALA A 294 3.89 28.61 0.55
C ALA A 294 5.13 28.58 1.44
N GLY A 295 6.22 28.00 0.93
CA GLY A 295 7.47 27.82 1.66
C GLY A 295 7.58 26.53 2.47
N CYS A 296 6.60 25.63 2.40
CA CYS A 296 6.71 24.26 2.88
C CYS A 296 7.50 23.38 1.88
N GLY A 297 8.12 22.31 2.40
CA GLY A 297 8.88 21.34 1.60
C GLY A 297 10.37 21.67 1.46
N GLU A 298 11.12 20.74 0.88
CA GLU A 298 12.55 20.91 0.64
C GLU A 298 12.79 21.56 -0.72
N THR A 299 13.72 22.53 -0.81
CA THR A 299 14.05 23.25 -2.05
C THR A 299 14.79 22.37 -3.08
N GLN A 300 15.27 21.21 -2.68
CA GLN A 300 15.83 20.17 -3.54
C GLN A 300 15.24 18.83 -3.14
N TRP A 301 14.57 18.14 -4.05
CA TRP A 301 14.15 16.78 -3.84
C TRP A 301 15.20 15.79 -4.37
N ARG A 302 15.31 14.64 -3.72
CA ARG A 302 16.12 13.51 -4.15
C ARG A 302 15.24 12.27 -4.04
N ARG A 303 15.13 11.45 -5.08
CA ARG A 303 14.45 10.15 -4.96
C ARG A 303 15.16 9.35 -3.87
N VAL A 304 14.44 8.54 -3.12
CA VAL A 304 15.00 7.71 -2.05
C VAL A 304 14.87 6.23 -2.38
N SER A 305 15.90 5.45 -2.10
CA SER A 305 15.85 3.99 -1.99
C SER A 305 15.96 3.62 -0.53
N VAL A 306 15.31 2.52 -0.15
CA VAL A 306 15.52 1.89 1.15
C VAL A 306 16.32 0.61 0.88
N ASP A 307 17.48 0.47 1.51
CA ASP A 307 18.39 -0.67 1.36
C ASP A 307 18.74 -1.25 2.75
N SER A 308 19.37 -2.42 2.78
CA SER A 308 19.94 -3.01 3.98
C SER A 308 21.44 -2.77 4.03
N GLY A 309 21.88 -1.77 4.79
CA GLY A 309 23.29 -1.48 5.05
C GLY A 309 23.85 -2.32 6.20
N ALA A 310 25.17 -2.23 6.43
CA ALA A 310 25.88 -2.98 7.48
C ALA A 310 25.38 -2.70 8.92
N GLY A 311 24.58 -1.65 9.12
CA GLY A 311 23.96 -1.27 10.40
C GLY A 311 22.44 -1.42 10.46
N GLY A 312 21.79 -2.01 9.45
CA GLY A 312 20.33 -2.11 9.34
C GLY A 312 19.77 -1.39 8.11
N LEU A 313 18.47 -1.05 8.15
CA LEU A 313 17.81 -0.31 7.06
C LEU A 313 18.48 1.06 6.86
N GLU A 314 18.91 1.33 5.63
CA GLU A 314 19.55 2.56 5.21
C GLU A 314 18.69 3.23 4.13
N VAL A 315 18.29 4.48 4.36
CA VAL A 315 17.60 5.29 3.34
C VAL A 315 18.68 6.02 2.52
N SER A 316 18.86 5.58 1.28
CA SER A 316 19.78 6.15 0.30
C SER A 316 19.04 7.02 -0.73
N PHE A 317 19.74 7.84 -1.49
CA PHE A 317 19.13 8.65 -2.55
C PHE A 317 19.31 8.00 -3.93
N LEU A 318 18.20 7.62 -4.58
CA LEU A 318 18.18 7.17 -5.97
C LEU A 318 18.56 8.33 -6.90
N GLY A 319 19.58 8.11 -7.74
CA GLY A 319 19.81 8.95 -8.90
C GLY A 319 18.62 8.94 -9.88
N ARG A 320 18.71 9.74 -10.94
CA ARG A 320 17.68 9.88 -11.97
C ARG A 320 17.50 8.57 -12.75
N LEU A 321 16.49 7.75 -12.43
CA LEU A 321 16.02 6.67 -13.32
C LEU A 321 15.53 7.28 -14.63
N GLN A 322 16.18 6.91 -15.75
CA GLN A 322 15.69 7.22 -17.09
C GLN A 322 14.49 6.34 -17.44
N SER A 323 13.53 6.91 -18.17
CA SER A 323 12.35 6.20 -18.66
C SER A 323 12.74 4.99 -19.52
N ALA A 324 11.97 3.91 -19.44
CA ALA A 324 12.12 2.72 -20.28
C ALA A 324 11.76 2.97 -21.75
N ASP A 325 11.14 4.11 -22.07
CA ASP A 325 10.62 4.41 -23.41
C ASP A 325 11.71 4.83 -24.43
N SER A 326 12.95 5.06 -23.97
CA SER A 326 14.04 5.58 -24.81
C SER A 326 15.16 4.58 -25.14
N LEU A 327 15.00 3.28 -24.89
CA LEU A 327 16.05 2.30 -25.18
C LEU A 327 15.71 1.43 -26.41
N SER A 328 16.04 1.94 -27.59
CA SER A 328 16.35 1.07 -28.73
C SER A 328 17.69 0.39 -28.47
N ALA A 329 17.68 -0.91 -28.17
CA ALA A 329 18.81 -1.85 -28.06
C ALA A 329 20.12 -1.30 -27.41
N PRO A 330 20.43 -1.61 -26.15
CA PRO A 330 21.63 -1.09 -25.49
C PRO A 330 22.93 -1.65 -26.11
N SER A 331 23.73 -0.76 -26.70
CA SER A 331 25.16 -0.93 -26.90
C SER A 331 25.89 -0.47 -25.63
N TRP A 332 26.57 -1.38 -24.96
CA TRP A 332 27.26 -1.14 -23.68
C TRP A 332 28.51 -0.25 -23.77
N ALA A 333 28.81 0.31 -24.94
CA ALA A 333 30.01 1.11 -25.19
C ALA A 333 29.78 2.64 -25.05
N GLU A 334 28.55 3.11 -24.86
CA GLU A 334 28.21 4.54 -25.04
C GLU A 334 27.76 5.26 -23.75
N ILE A 335 27.84 4.64 -22.57
CA ILE A 335 27.49 5.32 -21.31
C ILE A 335 28.69 6.16 -20.84
N PRO A 336 28.63 7.52 -20.89
CA PRO A 336 29.72 8.36 -20.44
C PRO A 336 29.83 8.30 -18.91
N GLU A 337 31.05 8.15 -18.40
CA GLU A 337 31.36 8.18 -16.98
C GLU A 337 30.79 9.46 -16.34
N ALA A 338 29.90 9.31 -15.35
CA ALA A 338 29.41 10.41 -14.53
C ALA A 338 30.51 10.87 -13.56
N THR A 339 31.53 11.56 -14.07
CA THR A 339 32.52 12.27 -13.28
C THR A 339 32.29 13.77 -13.47
N ASN A 340 31.67 14.43 -12.48
CA ASN A 340 31.82 15.86 -12.15
C ASN A 340 30.85 16.25 -11.02
N SER A 341 31.27 16.03 -9.78
CA SER A 341 30.71 16.70 -8.59
C SER A 341 31.80 17.60 -7.99
N PRO A 342 31.51 18.88 -7.66
CA PRO A 342 32.49 19.77 -7.02
C PRO A 342 32.72 19.48 -5.52
N TYR A 343 32.08 18.45 -4.95
CA TYR A 343 32.25 18.05 -3.55
C TYR A 343 32.92 16.67 -3.47
N ARG A 344 34.16 16.60 -2.95
CA ARG A 344 34.87 15.35 -2.66
C ARG A 344 34.39 14.79 -1.32
N ILE A 345 33.88 13.56 -1.33
CA ILE A 345 33.82 12.68 -0.15
C ILE A 345 34.53 11.38 -0.54
N GLU A 346 35.54 10.99 0.22
CA GLU A 346 36.27 9.73 0.00
C GLU A 346 35.43 8.54 0.48
N VAL A 347 35.12 7.62 -0.43
CA VAL A 347 34.46 6.34 -0.13
C VAL A 347 35.52 5.24 -0.11
N PRO A 348 35.61 4.39 0.93
CA PRO A 348 36.46 3.21 0.89
C PRO A 348 36.01 2.27 -0.23
N ARG A 349 36.98 1.76 -0.99
CA ARG A 349 36.79 0.83 -2.11
C ARG A 349 36.03 -0.42 -1.64
N THR A 350 34.78 -0.56 -2.07
CA THR A 350 34.20 -1.71 -2.78
C THR A 350 32.67 -1.65 -2.67
N GLN A 351 32.00 -1.34 -3.77
CA GLN A 351 30.82 -2.05 -4.31
C GLN A 351 30.21 -1.20 -5.43
N GLN A 352 30.52 -1.60 -6.67
CA GLN A 352 29.79 -1.22 -7.86
C GLN A 352 28.69 -2.27 -8.03
N PHE A 353 27.43 -1.88 -8.22
CA PHE A 353 26.39 -2.83 -8.62
C PHE A 353 25.82 -2.50 -9.98
N PHE A 354 25.83 -3.53 -10.82
CA PHE A 354 25.21 -3.62 -12.13
C PHE A 354 23.77 -4.08 -11.96
N ARG A 355 22.88 -3.57 -12.82
CA ARG A 355 21.47 -3.94 -12.90
C ARG A 355 21.35 -5.33 -13.55
N ALA A 356 20.56 -6.23 -12.97
CA ALA A 356 20.19 -7.46 -13.64
C ALA A 356 19.16 -7.13 -14.75
N ALA A 357 19.55 -7.33 -16.00
CA ALA A 357 18.63 -7.61 -17.08
C ALA A 357 18.72 -9.12 -17.33
N GLY A 358 17.63 -9.86 -17.11
CA GLY A 358 17.52 -11.25 -17.52
C GLY A 358 17.19 -11.32 -19.02
N GLU A 359 17.77 -12.32 -19.70
CA GLU A 359 17.36 -12.78 -21.04
C GLU A 359 15.92 -13.30 -21.06
#